data_AF-L5MDZ3-F1
#
_entry.id   AF-L5MDZ3-F1
#
_cell.length_a   1.000
_cell.length_b   1.000
_cell.length_c   1.000
_cell.angle_alpha   90.00
_cell.angle_beta   90.00
_cell.angle_gamma   90.00
#
_symmetry.space_group_name_H-M   'P 1'
#
loop_
_entity.id
_entity.type
_entity.pdbx_description
1 polymer ?
#
loop_
_entity_poly.entity_id
_entity_poly.type
_entity_poly.pdbx_seq_one_letter_code
_entity_poly.pdbx_strand_id
1 'polypeptide(L)'
;MGNISFPAIQAAPSLSYSFPQIFGGEMDIQGLIPCAINKDPYFRMTRYVTPRIFYPKPPCYTRPSSPPCRRLRPKGVPATPTPPFSSQTQPSRSRPRSTSMCFLEGKTPSSKHKQFGENGHVDVSFMYMTFFLEDEDKLEQIRKDYSSGAMLTWELKKELVEVLHPLLAEHQSRCK
;
A
#
# COMPACT_ATOMS: atom_id res chain seq x y z
N MET A 1 -2.53 -5.87 31.05
CA MET A 1 -3.24 -7.07 30.57
C MET A 1 -3.82 -6.92 29.16
N GLY A 2 -4.47 -5.81 28.79
CA GLY A 2 -5.12 -5.65 27.48
C GLY A 2 -4.24 -5.87 26.23
N ASN A 3 -2.99 -5.39 26.23
CA ASN A 3 -2.09 -5.58 25.08
C ASN A 3 -1.62 -7.05 24.89
N ILE A 4 -1.64 -7.84 25.97
CA ILE A 4 -1.20 -9.24 25.95
C ILE A 4 -2.30 -10.14 25.37
N SER A 5 -3.57 -9.82 25.65
CA SER A 5 -4.73 -10.56 25.14
C SER A 5 -5.20 -10.11 23.76
N PHE A 6 -4.78 -8.94 23.28
CA PHE A 6 -5.18 -8.39 21.99
C PHE A 6 -4.97 -9.32 20.77
N PRO A 7 -3.88 -10.12 20.68
CA PRO A 7 -3.71 -11.07 19.59
C PRO A 7 -4.85 -12.09 19.48
N ALA A 8 -5.44 -12.51 20.60
CA ALA A 8 -6.57 -13.43 20.61
C ALA A 8 -7.83 -12.78 20.00
N ILE A 9 -8.05 -11.49 20.28
CA ILE A 9 -9.15 -10.71 19.70
C ILE A 9 -8.96 -10.57 18.19
N GLN A 10 -7.74 -10.34 17.72
CA GLN A 10 -7.45 -10.26 16.28
C GLN A 10 -7.54 -11.62 15.57
N ALA A 11 -7.37 -12.73 16.31
CA ALA A 11 -7.50 -14.08 15.80
C ALA A 11 -8.96 -14.56 15.70
N ALA A 12 -9.84 -14.15 16.62
CA ALA A 12 -11.22 -14.61 16.66
C ALA A 12 -11.99 -14.46 15.32
N PRO A 13 -11.87 -13.35 14.57
CA PRO A 13 -12.55 -13.19 13.27
C PRO A 13 -12.12 -14.17 12.18
N SER A 14 -11.01 -14.89 12.35
CA SER A 14 -10.58 -15.92 11.41
C SER A 14 -11.33 -17.24 11.57
N LEU A 15 -12.12 -17.38 12.65
CA LEU A 15 -12.92 -18.56 12.95
C LEU A 15 -14.38 -18.26 12.60
N SER A 16 -15.00 -19.12 11.78
CA SER A 16 -16.40 -18.97 11.34
C SER A 16 -17.38 -18.95 12.51
N TYR A 17 -17.12 -19.73 13.56
CA TYR A 17 -17.95 -19.79 14.75
C TYR A 17 -18.07 -18.45 15.50
N SER A 18 -17.12 -17.52 15.32
CA SER A 18 -17.22 -16.17 15.89
C SER A 18 -18.39 -15.37 15.32
N PHE A 19 -18.97 -15.79 14.19
CA PHE A 19 -20.09 -15.14 13.54
C PHE A 19 -21.24 -16.12 13.26
N PRO A 20 -21.93 -16.62 14.31
CA PRO A 20 -23.01 -17.61 14.14
C PRO A 20 -24.20 -17.05 13.35
N GLN A 21 -24.39 -15.72 13.36
CA GLN A 21 -25.43 -15.05 12.56
C GLN A 21 -25.18 -15.13 11.04
N ILE A 22 -23.91 -15.30 10.63
CA ILE A 22 -23.51 -15.36 9.22
C ILE A 22 -23.34 -16.83 8.79
N PHE A 23 -22.73 -17.64 9.67
CA PHE A 23 -22.27 -18.99 9.34
C PHE A 23 -23.06 -20.11 10.02
N GLY A 24 -24.14 -19.80 10.74
CA GLY A 24 -25.03 -20.80 11.34
C GLY A 24 -24.41 -21.65 12.46
N GLY A 25 -23.21 -21.30 12.95
CA GLY A 25 -22.46 -22.09 13.92
C GLY A 25 -21.56 -23.17 13.31
N GLU A 26 -21.42 -23.21 11.98
CA GLU A 26 -20.51 -24.11 11.29
C GLU A 26 -19.04 -23.81 11.64
N MET A 27 -18.25 -24.84 11.94
CA MET A 27 -16.83 -24.71 12.32
C MET A 27 -15.86 -25.05 11.18
N ASP A 28 -16.34 -25.65 10.08
CA ASP A 28 -15.51 -26.12 8.97
C ASP A 28 -15.42 -25.14 7.78
N ILE A 29 -15.85 -23.89 7.98
CA ILE A 29 -15.83 -22.88 6.93
C ILE A 29 -14.45 -22.23 6.88
N GLN A 30 -13.77 -22.39 5.75
CA GLN A 30 -12.45 -21.83 5.52
C GLN A 30 -12.54 -20.33 5.18
N GLY A 31 -12.06 -19.47 6.10
CA GLY A 31 -11.88 -18.04 5.83
C GLY A 31 -10.52 -17.73 5.20
N LEU A 32 -10.47 -16.82 4.22
CA LEU A 32 -9.23 -16.28 3.61
C LEU A 32 -8.89 -14.91 4.22
N ILE A 33 -7.63 -14.71 4.60
CA ILE A 33 -7.17 -13.47 5.23
C ILE A 33 -6.23 -12.70 4.27
N PRO A 34 -6.74 -11.69 3.54
CA PRO A 34 -5.89 -10.75 2.84
C PRO A 34 -5.31 -9.73 3.83
N CYS A 35 -3.99 -9.70 4.02
CA CYS A 35 -3.37 -8.74 4.92
C CYS A 35 -2.01 -8.22 4.43
N ALA A 36 -1.57 -7.09 4.96
CA ALA A 36 -0.19 -6.65 4.79
C ALA A 36 0.77 -7.47 5.66
N ILE A 37 2.03 -7.57 5.26
CA ILE A 37 3.06 -8.37 5.95
C ILE A 37 3.22 -8.08 7.45
N ASN A 38 2.95 -6.84 7.89
CA ASN A 38 3.02 -6.45 9.30
C ASN A 38 1.95 -7.10 10.20
N LYS A 39 0.90 -7.69 9.63
CA LYS A 39 -0.14 -8.41 10.35
C LYS A 39 0.06 -9.92 10.37
N ASP A 40 0.98 -10.46 9.55
CA ASP A 40 1.29 -11.90 9.50
C ASP A 40 1.63 -12.52 10.87
N PRO A 41 2.38 -11.85 11.79
CA PRO A 41 2.69 -12.43 13.10
C PRO A 41 1.45 -12.83 13.91
N TYR A 42 0.34 -12.08 13.78
CA TYR A 42 -0.92 -12.41 14.46
C TYR A 42 -1.52 -13.69 13.88
N PHE A 43 -1.60 -13.80 12.56
CA PHE A 43 -2.22 -14.96 11.91
C PHE A 43 -1.31 -16.19 11.90
N ARG A 44 0.00 -16.02 12.02
CA ARG A 44 0.94 -17.11 12.30
C ARG A 44 0.64 -17.76 13.64
N MET A 45 0.36 -16.98 14.68
CA MET A 45 -0.09 -17.50 15.98
C MET A 45 -1.44 -18.23 15.84
N THR A 46 -2.39 -17.64 15.11
CA THR A 46 -3.69 -18.27 14.88
C THR A 46 -3.61 -19.63 14.18
N ARG A 47 -2.78 -19.75 13.14
CA ARG A 47 -2.53 -21.03 12.45
C ARG A 47 -1.87 -22.09 13.33
N TYR A 48 -1.15 -21.67 14.36
CA TYR A 48 -0.54 -22.58 15.33
C TYR A 48 -1.56 -23.10 16.36
N VAL A 49 -2.52 -22.26 16.75
CA VAL A 49 -3.53 -22.60 17.76
C VAL A 49 -4.73 -23.35 17.16
N THR A 50 -5.15 -23.02 15.94
CA THR A 50 -6.35 -23.59 15.28
C THR A 50 -6.46 -25.11 15.28
N PRO A 51 -5.39 -25.90 15.03
CA PRO A 51 -5.48 -27.36 15.10
C PRO A 51 -5.75 -27.89 16.52
N ARG A 52 -5.35 -27.15 17.56
CA ARG A 52 -5.56 -27.54 18.96
C ARG A 52 -7.00 -27.35 19.43
N ILE A 53 -7.76 -26.52 18.71
CA ILE A 53 -9.16 -26.22 18.98
C ILE A 53 -10.11 -26.79 17.92
N PHE A 54 -9.62 -27.71 17.08
CA PHE A 54 -10.39 -28.39 16.02
C PHE A 54 -10.94 -27.47 14.91
N TYR A 55 -10.23 -26.39 14.58
CA TYR A 55 -10.55 -25.50 13.46
C TYR A 55 -9.59 -25.65 12.29
N PRO A 56 -10.06 -25.41 11.04
CA PRO A 56 -9.18 -25.33 9.89
C PRO A 56 -8.18 -24.18 10.03
N LYS A 57 -6.96 -24.37 9.50
CA LYS A 57 -5.93 -23.32 9.51
C LYS A 57 -6.31 -22.24 8.50
N PRO A 58 -6.42 -20.95 8.88
CA PRO A 58 -6.74 -19.90 7.92
C PRO A 58 -5.59 -19.71 6.91
N PRO A 59 -5.85 -19.71 5.59
CA PRO A 59 -4.87 -19.30 4.60
C PRO A 59 -4.71 -17.78 4.69
N CYS A 60 -3.47 -17.32 4.57
CA CYS A 60 -3.14 -15.90 4.58
C CYS A 60 -2.55 -15.53 3.23
N TYR A 61 -3.10 -14.50 2.60
CA TYR A 61 -2.50 -13.87 1.43
C TYR A 61 -1.86 -12.56 1.87
N THR A 62 -0.52 -12.55 1.90
CA THR A 62 0.24 -11.40 2.36
C THR A 62 0.65 -10.51 1.20
N ARG A 63 0.21 -9.24 1.23
CA ARG A 63 0.70 -8.21 0.30
C ARG A 63 1.91 -7.49 0.89
N PRO A 64 2.91 -7.10 0.07
CA PRO A 64 3.94 -6.15 0.49
C PRO A 64 3.31 -4.87 1.05
N SER A 65 3.98 -4.23 2.01
CA SER A 65 3.53 -2.93 2.50
C SER A 65 3.58 -1.89 1.37
N SER A 66 2.56 -1.04 1.28
CA SER A 66 2.62 0.13 0.39
C SER A 66 3.86 0.97 0.73
N PRO A 67 4.61 1.45 -0.28
CA PRO A 67 5.82 2.20 -0.04
C PRO A 67 5.50 3.50 0.68
N PRO A 68 6.31 3.90 1.66
CA PRO A 68 6.13 5.20 2.30
C PRO A 68 6.44 6.31 1.27
N CYS A 69 5.58 7.33 1.17
CA CYS A 69 5.79 8.54 0.34
C CYS A 69 7.07 9.34 0.66
N ARG A 70 7.86 8.89 1.63
CA ARG A 70 9.15 9.46 2.00
C ARG A 70 10.09 8.28 2.17
N ARG A 71 11.32 8.39 1.66
CA ARG A 71 12.39 7.39 1.84
C ARG A 71 12.32 6.74 3.22
N LEU A 72 12.55 5.43 3.23
CA LEU A 72 12.92 4.64 4.42
C LEU A 72 13.74 5.53 5.37
N ARG A 73 13.08 6.05 6.40
CA ARG A 73 13.76 6.94 7.35
C ARG A 73 14.77 6.08 8.12
N PRO A 74 15.97 6.60 8.43
CA PRO A 74 16.72 6.04 9.55
C PRO A 74 15.83 6.06 10.81
N LYS A 75 15.92 5.01 11.62
CA LYS A 75 15.15 4.86 12.88
C LYS A 75 15.23 6.16 13.70
N GLY A 76 14.08 6.79 14.01
CA GLY A 76 14.02 7.87 15.02
C GLY A 76 13.34 9.19 14.64
N VAL A 77 12.81 9.38 13.43
CA VAL A 77 12.10 10.65 13.09
C VAL A 77 10.58 10.49 13.19
N PRO A 78 9.86 11.34 13.94
CA PRO A 78 8.41 11.25 14.10
C PRO A 78 7.66 11.31 12.76
N ALA A 79 6.59 10.53 12.66
CA ALA A 79 5.70 10.52 11.51
C ALA A 79 5.04 11.90 11.36
N THR A 80 5.10 12.46 10.15
CA THR A 80 4.34 13.66 9.81
C THR A 80 2.88 13.22 9.65
N PRO A 81 1.89 13.89 10.27
CA PRO A 81 0.58 13.29 10.55
C PRO A 81 -0.34 13.12 9.33
N THR A 82 0.08 13.49 8.13
CA THR A 82 -0.79 13.41 6.93
C THR A 82 -0.10 12.67 5.79
N PRO A 83 -0.68 11.55 5.30
CA PRO A 83 -0.27 10.99 4.02
C PRO A 83 -0.57 12.01 2.90
N PRO A 84 0.25 12.10 1.85
CA PRO A 84 0.06 13.09 0.78
C PRO A 84 -1.26 12.89 0.03
N PHE A 85 -1.72 11.63 -0.02
CA PHE A 85 -3.03 11.24 -0.51
C PHE A 85 -3.82 10.60 0.64
N SER A 86 -4.81 11.34 1.14
CA SER A 86 -5.85 10.84 2.05
C SER A 86 -7.19 10.86 1.32
N SER A 87 -8.10 9.95 1.66
CA SER A 87 -9.48 9.91 1.15
C SER A 87 -10.21 11.25 1.34
N GLN A 88 -9.81 12.04 2.33
CA GLN A 88 -10.34 13.38 2.63
C GLN A 88 -9.66 14.53 1.87
N THR A 89 -8.68 14.24 1.02
CA THR A 89 -7.91 15.28 0.33
C THR A 89 -8.72 15.85 -0.82
N GLN A 90 -9.04 17.13 -0.77
CA GLN A 90 -9.64 17.81 -1.91
C GLN A 90 -8.68 17.79 -3.11
N PRO A 91 -9.19 17.61 -4.34
CA PRO A 91 -8.37 17.54 -5.54
C PRO A 91 -7.48 18.78 -5.75
N SER A 92 -7.95 19.96 -5.34
CA SER A 92 -7.17 21.22 -5.34
C SER A 92 -5.92 21.20 -4.45
N ARG A 93 -5.93 20.42 -3.35
CA ARG A 93 -4.81 20.27 -2.41
C ARG A 93 -3.88 19.10 -2.75
N SER A 94 -4.33 18.17 -3.59
CA SER A 94 -3.56 16.96 -3.97
C SER A 94 -2.39 17.27 -4.90
N ARG A 95 -2.61 18.14 -5.90
CA ARG A 95 -1.58 18.56 -6.88
C ARG A 95 -0.36 19.22 -6.20
N PRO A 96 -0.50 20.26 -5.36
CA PRO A 96 0.65 20.88 -4.71
C PRO A 96 1.32 19.96 -3.66
N ARG A 97 0.58 19.05 -3.00
CA ARG A 97 1.15 18.09 -2.03
C ARG A 97 1.92 16.95 -2.69
N SER A 98 1.40 16.41 -3.79
CA SER A 98 2.08 15.39 -4.60
C SER A 98 3.39 15.92 -5.14
N THR A 99 3.37 17.13 -5.71
CA THR A 99 4.57 17.81 -6.19
C THR A 99 5.54 18.04 -5.03
N SER A 100 5.12 18.69 -3.94
CA SER A 100 6.02 19.10 -2.83
C SER A 100 6.58 17.97 -1.96
N MET A 101 5.85 16.88 -1.68
CA MET A 101 6.37 15.80 -0.83
C MET A 101 7.27 14.82 -1.60
N CYS A 102 6.96 14.55 -2.86
CA CYS A 102 7.84 13.74 -3.72
C CYS A 102 9.07 14.54 -4.19
N PHE A 103 9.14 15.86 -3.95
CA PHE A 103 10.30 16.73 -4.24
C PHE A 103 11.52 16.47 -3.33
N LEU A 104 11.37 15.63 -2.30
CA LEU A 104 12.47 15.28 -1.39
C LEU A 104 13.39 14.16 -1.92
N GLU A 105 13.02 13.49 -3.01
CA GLU A 105 13.89 12.55 -3.71
C GLU A 105 14.49 13.22 -4.95
N GLY A 106 15.80 13.52 -4.91
CA GLY A 106 16.57 13.84 -6.10
C GLY A 106 16.59 15.32 -6.49
N LYS A 107 17.49 16.10 -5.89
CA LYS A 107 18.12 17.25 -6.58
C LYS A 107 19.11 16.73 -7.64
N THR A 108 18.70 15.78 -8.48
CA THR A 108 19.51 15.39 -9.64
C THR A 108 19.26 16.45 -10.71
N PRO A 109 20.25 17.27 -11.09
CA PRO A 109 20.03 18.23 -12.17
C PRO A 109 19.55 17.48 -13.41
N SER A 110 18.60 18.06 -14.13
CA SER A 110 17.95 17.43 -15.30
C SER A 110 18.96 16.92 -16.34
N SER A 111 20.13 17.55 -16.44
CA SER A 111 21.24 17.11 -17.27
C SER A 111 21.83 15.76 -16.87
N LYS A 112 21.96 15.48 -15.57
CA LYS A 112 22.48 14.19 -15.06
C LYS A 112 21.45 13.08 -15.19
N HIS A 113 20.16 13.39 -14.99
CA HIS A 113 19.09 12.42 -15.18
C HIS A 113 19.06 11.94 -16.64
N LYS A 114 19.12 12.86 -17.62
CA LYS A 114 19.16 12.51 -19.04
C LYS A 114 20.38 11.69 -19.46
N GLN A 115 21.49 11.77 -18.72
CA GLN A 115 22.73 11.06 -19.04
C GLN A 115 22.87 9.71 -18.33
N PHE A 116 22.43 9.61 -17.09
CA PHE A 116 22.65 8.42 -16.25
C PHE A 116 21.36 7.65 -15.95
N GLY A 117 20.19 8.18 -16.33
CA GLY A 117 18.89 7.67 -15.92
C GLY A 117 18.66 7.77 -14.41
N GLU A 118 17.48 7.34 -13.96
CA GLU A 118 17.19 7.11 -12.54
C GLU A 118 16.69 5.69 -12.31
N ASN A 119 16.99 5.15 -11.13
CA ASN A 119 16.54 3.80 -10.78
C ASN A 119 15.08 3.84 -10.32
N GLY A 120 14.15 3.42 -11.19
CA GLY A 120 12.72 3.34 -10.91
C GLY A 120 12.36 2.51 -9.67
N HIS A 121 13.21 1.57 -9.25
CA HIS A 121 12.99 0.78 -8.03
C HIS A 121 13.13 1.58 -6.72
N VAL A 122 13.67 2.79 -6.77
CA VAL A 122 13.83 3.65 -5.58
C VAL A 122 12.81 4.79 -5.57
N ASP A 123 12.32 5.21 -6.74
CA ASP A 123 11.39 6.33 -6.85
C ASP A 123 10.00 5.95 -6.35
N VAL A 124 9.52 6.68 -5.34
CA VAL A 124 8.21 6.40 -4.74
C VAL A 124 7.07 6.66 -5.73
N SER A 125 7.20 7.60 -6.66
CA SER A 125 6.16 7.87 -7.67
C SER A 125 5.97 6.66 -8.59
N PHE A 126 7.07 6.08 -9.08
CA PHE A 126 7.03 4.85 -9.87
C PHE A 126 6.48 3.67 -9.05
N MET A 127 6.87 3.53 -7.78
CA MET A 127 6.29 2.49 -6.92
C MET A 127 4.78 2.66 -6.73
N TYR A 128 4.25 3.88 -6.69
CA TYR A 128 2.81 4.09 -6.63
C TYR A 128 2.13 3.71 -7.95
N MET A 129 2.75 3.99 -9.09
CA MET A 129 2.23 3.55 -10.39
C MET A 129 2.07 2.05 -10.47
N THR A 130 3.02 1.24 -9.97
CA THR A 130 2.89 -0.23 -9.98
C THR A 130 1.69 -0.75 -9.18
N PHE A 131 1.08 0.07 -8.32
CA PHE A 131 -0.12 -0.29 -7.57
C PHE A 131 -1.43 0.21 -8.17
N PHE A 132 -1.41 1.31 -8.92
CA PHE A 132 -2.62 2.01 -9.36
C PHE A 132 -2.78 2.09 -10.88
N LEU A 133 -1.70 1.90 -11.65
CA LEU A 133 -1.76 1.80 -13.09
C LEU A 133 -2.04 0.34 -13.46
N GLU A 134 -3.20 0.09 -14.05
CA GLU A 134 -3.64 -1.26 -14.45
C GLU A 134 -3.04 -1.71 -15.80
N ASP A 135 -2.54 -0.77 -16.59
CA ASP A 135 -1.96 -1.01 -17.92
C ASP A 135 -0.48 -1.41 -17.81
N GLU A 136 -0.20 -2.71 -17.95
CA GLU A 136 1.15 -3.27 -17.83
C GLU A 136 2.11 -2.77 -18.92
N ASP A 137 1.62 -2.58 -20.15
CA ASP A 137 2.43 -2.11 -21.28
C ASP A 137 2.90 -0.68 -21.05
N LYS A 138 1.99 0.19 -20.59
CA LYS A 138 2.33 1.57 -20.20
C LYS A 138 3.27 1.59 -19.02
N LEU A 139 3.08 0.73 -18.02
CA LEU A 139 3.95 0.67 -16.85
C LEU A 139 5.39 0.30 -17.25
N GLU A 140 5.55 -0.68 -18.12
CA GLU A 140 6.87 -1.10 -18.61
C GLU A 140 7.49 -0.05 -19.55
N GLN A 141 6.68 0.68 -20.32
CA GLN A 141 7.15 1.83 -21.10
C GLN A 141 7.69 2.93 -20.17
N ILE A 142 6.92 3.33 -19.16
CA ILE A 142 7.35 4.32 -18.16
C ILE A 142 8.63 3.87 -17.46
N ARG A 143 8.74 2.58 -17.14
CA ARG A 143 9.96 2.00 -16.54
C ARG A 143 11.17 2.18 -17.45
N LYS A 144 11.05 1.88 -18.74
CA LYS A 144 12.12 2.02 -19.74
C LYS A 144 12.50 3.48 -19.96
N ASP A 145 11.51 4.35 -20.10
CA ASP A 145 11.72 5.78 -20.38
C ASP A 145 12.36 6.48 -19.17
N TYR A 146 11.95 6.12 -17.95
CA TYR A 146 12.54 6.65 -16.72
C TYR A 146 13.95 6.11 -16.46
N SER A 147 14.18 4.80 -16.68
CA SER A 147 15.51 4.18 -16.48
C SER A 147 16.53 4.64 -17.52
N SER A 148 16.09 4.97 -18.74
CA SER A 148 16.95 5.53 -19.80
C SER A 148 17.18 7.03 -19.65
N GLY A 149 16.42 7.71 -18.80
CA GLY A 149 16.45 9.16 -18.64
C GLY A 149 15.74 9.94 -19.76
N ALA A 150 14.96 9.25 -20.61
CA ALA A 150 14.08 9.86 -21.59
C ALA A 150 12.92 10.61 -20.91
N MET A 151 12.37 10.05 -19.82
CA MET A 151 11.33 10.66 -18.99
C MET A 151 11.94 11.32 -17.76
N LEU A 152 11.55 12.57 -17.49
CA LEU A 152 11.99 13.30 -16.30
C LEU A 152 11.11 12.99 -15.08
N THR A 153 11.67 13.15 -13.87
CA THR A 153 10.95 12.92 -12.61
C THR A 153 9.65 13.74 -12.46
N TRP A 154 9.57 14.91 -13.09
CA TRP A 154 8.34 15.73 -13.07
C TRP A 154 7.25 15.20 -14.01
N GLU A 155 7.64 14.59 -15.14
CA GLU A 155 6.72 13.95 -16.09
C GLU A 155 6.12 12.70 -15.45
N LEU A 156 6.95 11.87 -14.82
CA LEU A 156 6.51 10.72 -14.03
C LEU A 156 5.46 11.09 -12.97
N LYS A 157 5.68 12.19 -12.25
CA LYS A 157 4.72 12.69 -11.24
C LYS A 157 3.42 13.19 -11.85
N LYS A 158 3.49 13.81 -13.02
CA LYS A 158 2.30 14.29 -13.73
C LYS A 158 1.42 13.11 -14.12
N GLU A 159 2.01 12.09 -14.74
CA GLU A 159 1.34 10.83 -15.08
C GLU A 159 0.72 10.17 -13.83
N LEU A 160 1.45 10.12 -12.71
CA LEU A 160 0.93 9.56 -11.46
C LEU A 160 -0.32 10.32 -10.96
N VAL A 161 -0.32 11.65 -11.06
CA VAL A 161 -1.46 12.48 -10.66
C VAL A 161 -2.67 12.20 -11.56
N GLU A 162 -2.45 11.99 -12.86
CA GLU A 162 -3.51 11.65 -13.81
C GLU A 162 -4.15 10.30 -13.51
N VAL A 163 -3.36 9.32 -13.02
CA VAL A 163 -3.88 8.01 -12.55
C VAL A 163 -4.62 8.12 -11.21
N LEU A 164 -4.05 8.83 -10.23
CA LEU A 164 -4.62 8.87 -8.87
C LEU A 164 -5.88 9.73 -8.74
N HIS A 165 -5.99 10.82 -9.50
CA HIS A 165 -7.09 11.76 -9.39
C HIS A 165 -8.47 11.15 -9.70
N PRO A 166 -8.68 10.39 -10.80
CA PRO A 166 -9.96 9.74 -11.06
C PRO A 166 -10.30 8.71 -9.98
N LEU A 167 -9.33 7.90 -9.53
CA LEU A 167 -9.52 6.92 -8.46
C LEU A 167 -9.99 7.56 -7.15
N LEU A 168 -9.38 8.69 -6.77
CA LEU A 168 -9.78 9.44 -5.58
C LEU A 168 -11.16 10.07 -5.74
N ALA A 169 -11.47 10.64 -6.90
CA ALA A 169 -12.76 11.25 -7.18
C ALA A 169 -13.89 10.21 -7.14
N GLU A 170 -13.66 9.02 -7.70
CA GLU A 170 -14.60 7.90 -7.66
C GLU A 170 -14.77 7.35 -6.24
N HIS A 171 -13.69 7.20 -5.48
CA HIS A 171 -13.80 6.79 -4.08
C HIS A 171 -14.60 7.81 -3.27
N GLN A 172 -14.36 9.11 -3.47
CA GLN A 172 -15.09 10.17 -2.80
C GLN A 172 -16.56 10.24 -3.19
N SER A 173 -16.93 9.92 -4.44
CA SER A 173 -18.33 9.91 -4.85
C SER A 173 -19.11 8.75 -4.21
N ARG A 174 -18.47 7.59 -4.02
CA ARG A 174 -19.06 6.43 -3.33
C ARG A 174 -19.17 6.62 -1.81
N CYS A 175 -18.38 7.52 -1.23
CA CYS A 175 -18.40 7.83 0.20
C CYS A 175 -19.30 9.03 0.57
N LYS A 176 -20.00 9.63 -0.40
CA LYS A 176 -21.06 10.62 -0.16
C LYS A 176 -22.39 9.92 0.03
#